data_AF-A0A0P9NI19-F1
#
_entry.id   AF-A0A0P9NI19-F1
#
_cell.length_a   1.000
_cell.length_b   1.000
_cell.length_c   1.000
_cell.angle_alpha   90.00
_cell.angle_beta   90.00
_cell.angle_gamma   90.00
#
_symmetry.space_group_name_H-M   'P 1'
#
loop_
_entity.id
_entity.type
_entity.pdbx_description
1 polymer ?
#
loop_
_entity_poly.entity_id
_entity_poly.type
_entity_poly.pdbx_seq_one_letter_code
_entity_poly.pdbx_strand_id
1 'polypeptide(L)'
;MTTYRRQERSVENLLEHWGRWVVLGSGVSCCASRENDIADPMITDDEALLLDSLIGRLRSRYPESGNVIIGYYTSRDTALMIVGKKLGFGEEKTRQLWKAGVAWIDGALEYRRHAA
;
A
#
# COMPACT_ATOMS: atom_id res chain seq x y z
N MET A 1 1.82 17.51 -31.31
CA MET A 1 2.48 17.24 -30.02
C MET A 1 1.39 16.97 -28.99
N THR A 2 1.06 15.71 -28.75
CA THR A 2 0.08 15.33 -27.72
C THR A 2 0.78 15.48 -26.37
N THR A 3 0.41 16.49 -25.60
CA THR A 3 0.85 16.63 -24.22
C THR A 3 0.29 15.44 -23.44
N TYR A 4 1.13 14.45 -23.15
CA TYR A 4 0.80 13.38 -22.23
C TYR A 4 0.64 14.04 -20.85
N ARG A 5 -0.60 14.41 -20.48
CA ARG A 5 -0.93 14.76 -19.10
C ARG A 5 -0.59 13.53 -18.28
N ARG A 6 0.51 13.58 -17.52
CA ARG A 6 0.87 12.54 -16.56
C ARG A 6 -0.36 12.32 -15.68
N GLN A 7 -1.06 11.20 -15.84
CA GLN A 7 -2.21 10.89 -15.02
C GLN A 7 -1.68 10.66 -13.61
N GLU A 8 -2.01 11.55 -12.68
CA GLU A 8 -1.65 11.37 -11.28
C GLU A 8 -2.32 10.08 -10.80
N ARG A 9 -1.50 9.11 -10.41
CA ARG A 9 -1.98 7.85 -9.82
C ARG A 9 -2.54 8.17 -8.44
N SER A 10 -3.67 7.54 -8.10
CA SER A 10 -4.21 7.64 -6.74
C SER A 10 -3.25 6.98 -5.75
N VAL A 11 -3.31 7.40 -4.48
CA VAL A 11 -2.52 6.79 -3.41
C VAL A 11 -2.83 5.30 -3.27
N GLU A 12 -4.07 4.88 -3.50
CA GLU A 12 -4.46 3.46 -3.45
C GLU A 12 -3.77 2.66 -4.54
N ASN A 13 -3.70 3.18 -5.76
CA ASN A 13 -2.97 2.52 -6.84
C ASN A 13 -1.47 2.43 -6.55
N LEU A 14 -0.88 3.47 -5.97
CA LEU A 14 0.51 3.44 -5.52
C LEU A 14 0.73 2.39 -4.41
N LEU A 15 -0.20 2.27 -3.46
CA LEU A 15 -0.14 1.28 -2.39
C LEU A 15 -0.31 -0.16 -2.90
N GLU A 16 -1.14 -0.38 -3.92
CA GLU A 16 -1.24 -1.69 -4.61
C GLU A 16 0.10 -2.10 -5.23
N HIS A 17 0.77 -1.17 -5.92
CA HIS A 17 2.08 -1.47 -6.52
C HIS A 17 3.19 -1.60 -5.47
N TRP A 18 3.16 -0.80 -4.40
CA TRP A 18 4.06 -0.98 -3.25
C TRP A 18 3.90 -2.36 -2.60
N GLY A 19 2.65 -2.81 -2.38
CA GLY A 19 2.38 -4.11 -1.79
C GLY A 19 2.95 -5.26 -2.62
N ARG A 20 2.83 -5.17 -3.95
CA ARG A 20 3.46 -6.13 -4.88
C ARG A 20 4.98 -6.08 -4.83
N TRP A 21 5.57 -4.88 -4.80
CA TRP A 21 7.01 -4.69 -4.66
C TRP A 21 7.55 -5.33 -3.37
N VAL A 22 6.88 -5.14 -2.23
CA VAL A 22 7.24 -5.78 -0.95
C VAL A 22 7.18 -7.30 -1.05
N VAL A 23 6.09 -7.85 -1.58
CA VAL A 23 5.91 -9.31 -1.68
C VAL A 23 6.97 -9.94 -2.60
N LEU A 24 7.24 -9.32 -3.76
CA LEU A 24 8.26 -9.81 -4.69
C LEU A 24 9.67 -9.71 -4.09
N GLY A 25 10.00 -8.60 -3.42
CA GLY A 25 11.29 -8.38 -2.77
C GLY A 25 11.56 -9.30 -1.56
N SER A 26 10.51 -9.83 -0.92
CA SER A 26 10.63 -10.71 0.25
C SER A 26 11.11 -12.14 -0.04
N GLY A 27 11.21 -12.54 -1.32
CA GLY A 27 11.57 -13.91 -1.73
C GLY A 27 10.47 -14.95 -1.47
N VAL A 28 9.35 -14.58 -0.86
CA VAL A 28 8.16 -15.46 -0.64
C VAL A 28 7.48 -15.82 -1.97
N SER A 29 7.72 -15.04 -3.03
CA SER A 29 7.25 -15.31 -4.39
C SER A 29 7.78 -16.64 -4.96
N CYS A 30 8.91 -17.15 -4.46
CA CYS A 30 9.54 -18.37 -4.95
C CYS A 30 8.87 -19.67 -4.45
N CYS A 31 8.07 -19.60 -3.37
CA CYS A 31 7.40 -20.76 -2.78
C CYS A 31 5.94 -20.90 -3.24
N ALA A 32 5.38 -19.90 -3.91
CA ALA A 32 4.11 -20.02 -4.62
C ALA A 32 4.41 -20.49 -6.05
N SER A 33 3.86 -21.65 -6.45
CA SER A 33 4.08 -22.31 -7.74
C SER A 33 4.08 -21.37 -8.95
N ARG A 34 4.77 -21.81 -10.02
CA ARG A 34 5.01 -21.20 -11.35
C ARG A 34 3.80 -20.62 -12.13
N GLU A 35 2.62 -20.52 -11.52
CA GLU A 35 1.41 -19.84 -12.04
C GLU A 35 1.26 -18.44 -11.41
N ASN A 36 2.37 -17.68 -11.36
CA ASN A 36 2.42 -16.45 -10.60
C ASN A 36 2.01 -15.23 -11.45
N ASP A 37 0.70 -15.08 -11.68
CA ASP A 37 0.10 -13.86 -12.28
C ASP A 37 0.12 -12.64 -11.33
N ILE A 38 1.11 -12.52 -10.44
CA ILE A 38 1.32 -11.26 -9.72
C ILE A 38 1.85 -10.27 -10.75
N ALA A 39 0.96 -9.46 -11.30
CA ALA A 39 1.33 -8.44 -12.28
C ALA A 39 2.43 -7.54 -11.72
N ASP A 40 3.45 -7.32 -12.54
CA ASP A 40 4.66 -6.59 -12.14
C ASP A 40 4.31 -5.24 -11.50
N PRO A 41 4.99 -4.86 -10.41
CA PRO A 41 4.79 -3.57 -9.77
C PRO A 41 5.19 -2.47 -10.76
N MET A 42 4.26 -1.59 -11.11
CA MET A 42 4.52 -0.45 -11.99
C MET A 42 4.99 0.79 -11.21
N ILE A 43 5.83 0.59 -10.20
CA ILE A 43 6.38 1.63 -9.31
C ILE A 43 7.91 1.56 -9.33
N THR A 44 8.59 2.70 -9.24
CA THR A 44 10.06 2.71 -9.12
C THR A 44 10.51 2.33 -7.71
N ASP A 45 11.74 1.82 -7.56
CA ASP A 45 12.30 1.48 -6.24
C ASP A 45 12.34 2.70 -5.31
N ASP A 46 12.68 3.89 -5.83
CA ASP A 46 12.69 5.12 -5.04
C ASP A 46 11.29 5.50 -4.53
N GLU A 47 10.26 5.39 -5.37
CA GLU A 47 8.86 5.60 -4.96
C GLU A 47 8.40 4.53 -3.95
N ALA A 48 8.80 3.27 -4.15
CA ALA A 48 8.48 2.18 -3.25
C ALA A 48 9.12 2.36 -1.88
N LEU A 49 10.40 2.73 -1.81
CA LEU A 49 11.13 3.04 -0.58
C LEU A 49 10.56 4.28 0.12
N LEU A 50 10.14 5.29 -0.65
CA LEU A 50 9.43 6.44 -0.09
C LEU A 50 8.13 6.01 0.61
N LEU A 51 7.29 5.24 -0.07
CA LEU A 51 6.04 4.71 0.50
C LEU A 51 6.31 3.83 1.72
N ASP A 52 7.30 2.94 1.64
CA ASP A 52 7.70 2.07 2.75
C ASP A 52 8.05 2.89 4.01
N SER A 53 8.86 3.95 3.83
CA SER A 53 9.20 4.86 4.93
C SER A 53 7.98 5.57 5.52
N LEU A 54 7.01 5.98 4.69
CA LEU A 54 5.78 6.64 5.13
C LEU A 54 4.87 5.66 5.88
N ILE A 55 4.74 4.43 5.38
CA ILE A 55 3.94 3.36 6.02
C ILE A 55 4.57 2.95 7.35
N GLY A 56 5.90 2.87 7.43
CA GLY A 56 6.62 2.67 8.69
C GLY A 56 6.32 3.77 9.71
N ARG A 57 6.29 5.04 9.27
CA ARG A 57 5.89 6.17 10.13
C ARG A 57 4.42 6.11 10.53
N LEU A 58 3.52 5.77 9.61
CA LEU A 58 2.10 5.57 9.89
C LEU A 58 1.92 4.50 10.97
N ARG A 59 2.54 3.32 10.80
CA ARG A 59 2.47 2.22 11.78
C ARG A 59 3.05 2.61 13.13
N SER A 60 4.16 3.35 13.15
CA SER A 60 4.75 3.81 14.42
C SER A 60 3.84 4.78 15.17
N ARG A 61 3.07 5.63 14.46
CA ARG A 61 2.22 6.65 15.07
C ARG A 61 0.80 6.17 15.35
N TYR A 62 0.26 5.35 14.45
CA TYR A 62 -1.11 4.82 14.45
C TYR A 62 -1.09 3.31 14.13
N PRO A 63 -0.70 2.45 15.10
CA PRO A 63 -0.42 1.05 14.85
C PRO A 63 -1.56 0.27 14.21
N GLU A 64 -2.81 0.50 14.65
CA GLU A 64 -3.97 -0.21 14.10
C GLU A 64 -4.17 0.11 12.61
N SER A 65 -4.10 1.39 12.23
CA SER A 65 -4.25 1.82 10.84
C SER A 65 -3.08 1.34 9.98
N GLY A 66 -1.84 1.48 10.46
CA GLY A 66 -0.66 0.98 9.76
C GLY A 66 -0.70 -0.53 9.53
N ASN A 67 -1.13 -1.32 10.52
CA ASN A 67 -1.28 -2.77 10.36
C ASN A 67 -2.40 -3.15 9.37
N VAL A 68 -3.49 -2.38 9.31
CA VAL A 68 -4.54 -2.57 8.28
C VAL A 68 -4.00 -2.28 6.88
N ILE A 69 -3.26 -1.18 6.69
CA ILE A 69 -2.66 -0.83 5.39
C ILE A 69 -1.67 -1.91 4.95
N ILE A 70 -0.69 -2.26 5.80
CA ILE A 70 0.30 -3.30 5.47
C ILE A 70 -0.42 -4.61 5.16
N GLY A 71 -1.27 -5.08 6.06
CA GLY A 71 -1.97 -6.34 5.90
C GLY A 71 -2.84 -6.39 4.65
N TYR A 72 -3.50 -5.31 4.27
CA TYR A 72 -4.34 -5.26 3.07
C TYR A 72 -3.52 -5.26 1.78
N TYR A 73 -2.54 -4.36 1.66
CA TYR A 73 -1.81 -4.20 0.41
C TYR A 73 -0.74 -5.26 0.17
N THR A 74 -0.20 -5.91 1.22
CA THR A 74 0.74 -7.03 1.05
C THR A 74 0.06 -8.40 1.02
N SER A 75 -1.27 -8.48 1.23
CA SER A 75 -2.00 -9.74 1.09
C SER A 75 -2.54 -9.87 -0.33
N ARG A 76 -2.19 -10.97 -1.00
CA ARG A 76 -2.73 -11.29 -2.32
C ARG A 76 -4.24 -11.61 -2.24
N ASP A 77 -5.02 -11.04 -3.16
CA ASP A 77 -6.44 -11.33 -3.42
C ASP A 77 -7.31 -11.45 -2.17
N THR A 78 -6.97 -10.69 -1.12
CA THR A 78 -7.62 -10.79 0.19
C THR A 78 -8.55 -9.60 0.39
N ALA A 79 -9.83 -9.87 0.62
CA ALA A 79 -10.78 -8.80 0.95
C ALA A 79 -10.34 -8.07 2.24
N LEU A 80 -10.48 -6.74 2.26
CA LEU A 80 -10.15 -5.87 3.41
C LEU A 80 -10.70 -6.40 4.72
N MET A 81 -11.91 -6.98 4.67
CA MET A 81 -12.61 -7.55 5.80
C MET A 81 -11.93 -8.77 6.43
N ILE A 82 -11.28 -9.59 5.62
CA ILE A 82 -10.52 -10.74 6.12
C ILE A 82 -9.28 -10.26 6.89
N VAL A 83 -8.64 -9.17 6.44
CA VAL A 83 -7.53 -8.53 7.16
C VAL A 83 -8.01 -7.96 8.49
N GLY A 84 -9.12 -7.21 8.48
CA GLY A 84 -9.75 -6.69 9.69
C GLY A 84 -10.02 -7.79 10.72
N LYS A 85 -10.63 -8.90 10.29
CA LYS A 85 -10.90 -10.05 11.16
C LYS A 85 -9.62 -10.66 11.74
N LYS A 86 -8.56 -10.82 10.94
CA LYS A 86 -7.25 -11.32 11.41
C LYS A 86 -6.62 -10.39 12.46
N LEU A 87 -6.91 -9.09 12.38
CA LEU A 87 -6.47 -8.07 13.34
C LEU A 87 -7.42 -7.89 14.53
N GLY A 88 -8.53 -8.65 14.59
CA GLY A 88 -9.52 -8.56 15.68
C GLY A 88 -10.49 -7.39 15.57
N PHE A 89 -10.67 -6.82 14.37
CA PHE A 89 -11.55 -5.67 14.13
C PHE A 89 -12.86 -6.06 13.41
N GLY A 90 -13.93 -5.34 13.73
CA GLY A 90 -15.18 -5.37 12.97
C GLY A 90 -15.08 -4.60 11.65
N GLU A 91 -16.09 -4.75 10.79
CA GLU A 91 -16.13 -4.14 9.45
C GLU A 91 -15.97 -2.64 9.45
N GLU A 92 -16.82 -1.95 10.21
CA GLU A 92 -16.83 -0.49 10.21
C GLU A 92 -15.49 0.06 10.71
N LYS A 93 -14.95 -0.49 11.80
CA LYS A 93 -13.62 -0.11 12.32
C LYS A 93 -12.53 -0.34 11.27
N THR A 94 -12.54 -1.49 10.60
CA THR A 94 -11.54 -1.82 9.57
C THR A 94 -11.59 -0.82 8.41
N ARG A 95 -12.79 -0.49 7.94
CA ARG A 95 -13.01 0.48 6.86
C ARG A 95 -12.55 1.88 7.26
N GLN A 96 -12.82 2.30 8.48
CA GLN A 96 -12.37 3.60 9.01
C GLN A 96 -10.85 3.67 9.15
N LEU A 97 -10.22 2.62 9.70
CA LEU A 97 -8.76 2.53 9.83
C LEU A 97 -8.05 2.54 8.47
N TRP A 98 -8.62 1.84 7.48
CA TRP A 98 -8.13 1.86 6.10
C TRP A 98 -8.24 3.26 5.49
N LYS A 99 -9.43 3.89 5.52
CA LYS A 99 -9.63 5.25 5.00
C LYS A 99 -8.69 6.27 5.65
N ALA A 100 -8.54 6.20 6.97
CA ALA A 100 -7.64 7.08 7.71
C ALA A 100 -6.17 6.87 7.31
N GLY A 101 -5.75 5.62 7.12
CA GLY A 101 -4.40 5.29 6.68
C GLY A 101 -4.10 5.81 5.27
N VAL A 102 -5.03 5.58 4.34
CA VAL A 102 -4.96 6.09 2.96
C VAL A 102 -4.84 7.62 2.95
N ALA A 103 -5.75 8.32 3.64
CA ALA A 103 -5.75 9.78 3.68
C ALA A 103 -4.49 10.37 4.35
N TRP A 104 -3.96 9.71 5.37
CA TRP A 104 -2.72 10.14 6.02
C TRP A 104 -1.51 10.03 5.09
N ILE A 105 -1.41 8.92 4.34
CA ILE A 105 -0.31 8.71 3.37
C ILE A 105 -0.43 9.70 2.22
N ASP A 106 -1.65 9.92 1.70
CA ASP A 106 -1.91 10.90 0.64
C ASP A 106 -1.46 12.31 1.04
N GLY A 107 -1.89 12.77 2.22
CA GLY A 107 -1.45 14.07 2.75
C GLY A 107 0.06 14.17 3.00
N ALA A 108 0.70 13.08 3.41
CA ALA A 108 2.16 13.03 3.61
C ALA A 108 2.94 13.06 2.28
N LEU A 109 2.41 12.45 1.22
CA LEU A 109 2.95 12.53 -0.14
C LEU A 109 2.81 13.95 -0.69
N GLU A 110 1.63 14.55 -0.52
CA GLU A 110 1.35 15.89 -1.02
C GLU A 110 2.25 16.94 -0.38
N TYR A 111 2.44 16.87 0.95
CA TYR A 111 3.39 17.74 1.65
C TYR A 111 4.82 17.64 1.07
N ARG A 112 5.28 16.43 0.72
CA ARG A 112 6.61 16.23 0.13
C ARG A 112 6.71 16.76 -1.30
N ARG A 113 5.65 16.64 -2.11
CA ARG A 113 5.60 17.20 -3.47
C ARG A 113 5.74 18.72 -3.46
N HIS A 114 5.19 19.40 -2.46
CA HIS A 114 5.33 20.84 -2.31
C HIS A 114 6.65 21.31 -1.68
N ALA A 115 7.38 20.42 -1.01
CA ALA A 115 8.65 20.74 -0.34
C ALA A 115 9.89 20.48 -1.20
N ALA A 116 9.74 19.84 -2.36
CA ALA A 116 10.80 19.57 -3.34
C ALA A 116 10.80 20.62 -4.46
#